data_AF-A0A161ZPV6-F1
#
_entry.id   AF-A0A161ZPV6-F1
#
_cell.length_a   1.000
_cell.length_b   1.000
_cell.length_c   1.000
_cell.angle_alpha   90.00
_cell.angle_beta   90.00
_cell.angle_gamma   90.00
#
_symmetry.space_group_name_H-M   'P 1'
#
loop_
_entity.id
_entity.type
_entity.pdbx_description
1 polymer ?
#
loop_
_entity_poly.entity_id
_entity_poly.type
_entity_poly.pdbx_seq_one_letter_code
_entity_poly.pdbx_strand_id
1 'polypeptide(L)'
;MIRNDIYTHYKGNDYQFKCIALPLNEVEDQSCLVPKGTARYYENDRDIPLYFHNGVWLIDSDLPHVIYQSEANYGTDKVWAREVDDFFGYKEKDGRYIKNGLH
;
A
#
# COMPACT_ATOMS: atom_id res chain seq x y z
N MET A 1 -13.87 -4.64 15.69
CA MET A 1 -14.30 -4.33 14.31
C MET A 1 -14.31 -2.81 14.19
N ILE A 2 -13.19 -2.22 13.77
CA ILE A 2 -13.00 -0.75 13.76
C ILE A 2 -13.48 -0.24 12.39
N ARG A 3 -14.27 0.85 12.41
CA ARG A 3 -14.93 1.43 11.24
C ARG A 3 -13.90 2.13 10.34
N ASN A 4 -13.69 1.54 9.17
CA ASN A 4 -13.25 2.17 7.92
C ASN A 4 -12.04 3.09 8.02
N ASP A 5 -10.83 2.54 7.85
CA ASP A 5 -9.56 3.27 7.69
C ASP A 5 -9.55 4.13 6.41
N ILE A 6 -10.40 5.17 6.38
CA ILE A 6 -10.45 6.17 5.31
C ILE A 6 -9.42 7.27 5.63
N TYR A 7 -8.60 7.57 4.65
CA TYR A 7 -7.50 8.53 4.66
C TYR A 7 -7.80 9.63 3.64
N THR A 8 -7.87 10.88 4.09
CA THR A 8 -8.19 12.03 3.21
C THR A 8 -6.93 12.74 2.73
N HIS A 9 -6.46 12.42 1.53
CA HIS A 9 -5.26 13.05 0.96
C HIS A 9 -5.37 14.58 0.86
N TYR A 10 -4.24 15.31 0.88
CA TYR A 10 -4.20 16.78 1.01
C TYR A 10 -4.78 17.51 -0.21
N LYS A 11 -4.95 16.77 -1.31
CA LYS A 11 -5.63 17.23 -2.52
C LYS A 11 -7.16 17.04 -2.46
N GLY A 12 -7.71 16.60 -1.32
CA GLY A 12 -9.14 16.41 -1.08
C GLY A 12 -9.71 15.05 -1.49
N ASN A 13 -8.88 14.05 -1.75
CA ASN A 13 -9.35 12.72 -2.17
C ASN A 13 -9.32 11.73 -1.00
N ASP A 14 -10.39 10.97 -0.83
CA ASP A 14 -10.46 9.89 0.17
C ASP A 14 -9.91 8.57 -0.38
N TYR A 15 -9.15 7.89 0.47
CA TYR A 15 -8.57 6.59 0.20
C TYR A 15 -8.86 5.62 1.34
N GLN A 16 -9.21 4.39 1.02
CA GLN A 16 -9.40 3.33 1.99
C GLN A 16 -8.11 2.52 2.12
N PHE A 17 -7.50 2.55 3.31
CA PHE A 17 -6.43 1.63 3.67
C PHE A 17 -6.97 0.19 3.74
N LYS A 18 -6.18 -0.76 3.24
CA LYS A 18 -6.52 -2.20 3.25
C LYS A 18 -5.58 -2.99 4.14
N CYS A 19 -4.27 -2.85 3.91
CA CYS A 19 -3.23 -3.55 4.67
C CYS A 19 -1.84 -2.96 4.39
N ILE A 20 -0.86 -3.44 5.13
CA ILE A 20 0.56 -3.38 4.75
C ILE A 20 0.93 -4.76 4.20
N ALA A 21 1.53 -4.79 3.02
CA ALA A 21 2.08 -5.99 2.40
C ALA A 21 3.60 -6.02 2.59
N LEU A 22 4.12 -7.16 3.07
CA LEU A 22 5.55 -7.37 3.30
C LEU A 22 6.25 -7.86 2.02
N PRO A 23 7.56 -7.60 1.87
CA PRO A 23 8.34 -8.15 0.76
C PRO A 23 8.19 -9.66 0.63
N LEU A 24 7.99 -10.15 -0.60
CA LEU A 24 7.85 -11.58 -0.89
C LEU A 24 9.09 -12.39 -0.46
N ASN A 25 10.26 -11.76 -0.49
CA ASN A 25 11.53 -12.36 -0.10
C ASN A 25 11.65 -12.62 1.42
N GLU A 26 10.72 -12.13 2.25
CA GLU A 26 10.65 -12.49 3.67
C GLU A 26 10.05 -13.90 3.91
N VAL A 27 9.50 -14.54 2.87
CA VAL A 27 8.96 -15.90 2.94
C VAL A 27 9.92 -16.88 2.27
N GLU A 28 10.52 -17.78 3.07
CA GLU A 28 11.48 -18.77 2.61
C GLU A 28 10.86 -19.84 1.69
N ASP A 29 9.65 -20.31 2.02
CA ASP A 29 8.92 -21.31 1.22
C ASP A 29 7.79 -20.66 0.42
N GLN A 30 8.07 -20.44 -0.87
CA GLN A 30 7.12 -19.84 -1.79
C GLN A 30 6.09 -20.83 -2.36
N SER A 31 6.18 -22.13 -2.07
CA SER A 31 5.25 -23.14 -2.61
C SER A 31 3.83 -23.01 -2.08
N CYS A 32 3.67 -22.37 -0.92
CA CYS A 32 2.40 -22.18 -0.23
C CYS A 32 1.78 -20.79 -0.45
N LEU A 33 2.27 -20.01 -1.43
CA LEU A 33 1.77 -18.68 -1.72
C LEU A 33 0.45 -18.74 -2.49
N VAL A 34 -0.53 -17.94 -2.05
CA VAL A 34 -1.80 -17.78 -2.76
C VAL A 34 -1.78 -16.46 -3.54
N PRO A 35 -1.82 -16.47 -4.89
CA PRO A 35 -1.92 -15.24 -5.68
C PRO A 35 -3.22 -14.48 -5.38
N LYS A 36 -3.14 -13.15 -5.26
CA LYS A 36 -4.27 -12.25 -4.96
C LYS A 36 -4.46 -11.11 -5.95
N GLY A 37 -3.85 -11.22 -7.14
CA GLY A 37 -3.92 -10.20 -8.19
C GLY A 37 -2.72 -9.25 -8.13
N THR A 38 -2.94 -7.99 -8.52
CA THR A 38 -1.89 -6.98 -8.60
C THR A 38 -2.35 -5.67 -7.97
N ALA A 39 -1.37 -4.87 -7.51
CA ALA A 39 -1.56 -3.48 -7.13
C ALA A 39 -0.84 -2.55 -8.12
N ARG A 40 -1.49 -1.45 -8.51
CA ARG A 40 -0.86 -0.41 -9.33
C ARG A 40 0.08 0.42 -8.44
N TYR A 41 1.35 0.54 -8.81
CA TYR A 41 2.28 1.42 -8.11
C TYR A 41 1.79 2.88 -8.19
N TYR A 42 1.98 3.67 -7.12
CA TYR A 42 1.38 5.01 -7.02
C TYR A 42 1.79 5.98 -8.14
N GLU A 43 2.93 5.75 -8.79
CA GLU A 43 3.40 6.54 -9.95
C GLU A 43 2.79 6.09 -11.28
N ASN A 44 1.91 5.10 -11.27
CA ASN A 44 1.19 4.55 -12.41
C ASN A 44 2.01 3.80 -13.47
N ASP A 45 3.29 3.56 -13.23
CA ASP A 45 4.23 2.99 -14.21
C ASP A 45 4.20 1.45 -14.28
N ARG A 46 3.86 0.76 -13.18
CA ARG A 46 3.85 -0.70 -13.10
C ARG A 46 2.77 -1.28 -12.20
N ASP A 47 2.39 -2.52 -12.48
CA ASP A 47 1.59 -3.35 -11.58
C ASP A 47 2.49 -4.33 -10.83
N ILE A 48 2.25 -4.49 -9.54
CA ILE A 48 3.06 -5.32 -8.64
C ILE A 48 2.21 -6.51 -8.16
N PRO A 49 2.65 -7.76 -8.38
CA PRO A 49 1.98 -8.95 -7.87
C PRO A 49 1.77 -8.94 -6.36
N LEU A 50 0.58 -9.38 -5.93
CA LEU A 50 0.23 -9.59 -4.53
C LEU A 50 -0.01 -11.06 -4.23
N TYR A 51 0.44 -11.49 -3.06
CA TYR A 51 0.24 -12.84 -2.55
C TYR A 51 -0.30 -12.81 -1.12
N PHE A 52 -0.82 -13.95 -0.68
CA PHE A 52 -1.26 -14.16 0.69
C PHE A 52 -0.71 -15.46 1.23
N HIS A 53 -0.17 -15.41 2.44
CA HIS A 53 0.38 -16.57 3.12
C HIS A 53 0.22 -16.41 4.63
N ASN A 54 -0.34 -17.43 5.29
CA ASN A 54 -0.48 -17.48 6.76
C ASN A 54 -1.06 -16.19 7.41
N GLY A 55 -2.05 -15.57 6.79
CA GLY A 55 -2.68 -14.36 7.34
C GLY A 55 -2.01 -13.04 6.94
N VAL A 56 -0.89 -13.11 6.21
CA VAL A 56 -0.07 -11.96 5.82
C VAL A 56 -0.20 -11.69 4.33
N TRP A 57 -0.34 -10.41 3.97
CA TRP A 57 -0.24 -9.95 2.59
C TRP A 57 1.22 -9.76 2.22
N LEU A 58 1.57 -10.19 1.02
CA LEU A 58 2.92 -10.10 0.48
C LEU A 58 2.88 -9.38 -0.85
N ILE A 59 3.97 -8.69 -1.18
CA ILE A 59 4.14 -7.94 -2.41
C ILE A 59 5.47 -8.32 -3.06
N ASP A 60 5.46 -8.47 -4.39
CA ASP A 60 6.68 -8.69 -5.18
C ASP A 60 7.49 -7.40 -5.32
N SER A 61 8.07 -6.97 -4.20
CA SER A 61 8.91 -5.79 -4.05
C SER A 61 9.90 -6.01 -2.91
N ASP A 62 11.03 -5.31 -2.95
CA ASP A 62 12.04 -5.36 -1.90
C ASP A 62 11.65 -4.59 -0.63
N LEU A 63 10.63 -3.71 -0.72
CA LEU A 63 10.20 -2.85 0.38
C LEU A 63 8.73 -3.10 0.74
N PRO A 64 8.35 -2.93 2.02
CA PRO A 64 6.97 -3.05 2.44
C PRO A 64 6.12 -1.92 1.83
N HIS A 65 4.91 -2.26 1.40
CA HIS A 65 3.99 -1.32 0.77
C HIS A 65 2.66 -1.25 1.51
N VAL A 66 2.12 -0.03 1.61
CA VAL A 66 0.71 0.21 1.95
C VAL A 66 -0.15 -0.10 0.74
N ILE A 67 -1.15 -0.96 0.94
CA ILE A 67 -2.19 -1.26 -0.06
C ILE A 67 -3.44 -0.45 0.27
N TYR A 68 -3.91 0.34 -0.70
CA TYR A 68 -5.05 1.24 -0.50
C TYR A 68 -5.90 1.39 -1.77
N GLN A 69 -7.13 1.90 -1.63
CA GLN A 69 -8.05 2.17 -2.74
C GLN A 69 -8.49 3.62 -2.72
N SER A 70 -8.57 4.26 -3.88
CA SER A 70 -9.27 5.55 -4.00
C SER A 70 -10.78 5.35 -3.93
N GLU A 71 -11.52 6.36 -3.46
CA GLU A 71 -12.99 6.35 -3.43
C GLU A 71 -13.65 5.92 -4.75
N ALA A 72 -13.15 6.43 -5.88
CA ALA A 72 -13.66 6.07 -7.21
C ALA A 72 -13.54 4.57 -7.56
N ASN A 73 -12.75 3.80 -6.80
CA ASN A 73 -12.50 2.37 -7.01
C ASN A 73 -13.07 1.50 -5.88
N TYR A 74 -13.85 2.08 -4.95
CA TYR A 74 -14.47 1.31 -3.88
C TYR A 74 -15.36 0.20 -4.45
N GLY A 75 -15.23 -1.00 -3.88
CA GLY A 75 -15.96 -2.19 -4.32
C GLY A 75 -15.38 -2.87 -5.57
N THR A 76 -14.24 -2.42 -6.09
CA THR A 76 -13.51 -3.07 -7.18
C THR A 76 -12.25 -3.75 -6.66
N ASP A 77 -11.63 -4.60 -7.48
CA ASP A 77 -10.33 -5.21 -7.18
C ASP A 77 -9.14 -4.27 -7.47
N LYS A 78 -9.40 -3.05 -7.95
CA LYS A 78 -8.34 -2.07 -8.24
C LYS A 78 -7.78 -1.52 -6.95
N VAL A 79 -6.53 -1.83 -6.67
CA VAL A 79 -5.78 -1.36 -5.50
C VAL A 79 -4.48 -0.69 -5.92
N TRP A 80 -3.99 0.19 -5.06
CA TRP A 80 -2.74 0.92 -5.21
C TRP A 80 -1.72 0.45 -4.20
N ALA A 81 -0.44 0.52 -4.57
CA ALA A 81 0.68 0.25 -3.68
C ALA A 81 1.60 1.48 -3.58
N ARG A 82 2.01 1.80 -2.36
CA ARG A 82 3.01 2.84 -2.06
C ARG A 82 3.89 2.38 -0.92
N GLU A 83 5.19 2.62 -0.99
CA GLU A 83 6.13 2.28 0.07
C GLU A 83 5.69 2.86 1.43
N VAL A 84 5.87 2.09 2.50
CA VAL A 84 5.44 2.48 3.86
C VAL A 84 6.07 3.80 4.30
N ASP A 85 7.36 3.98 4.05
CA ASP A 85 8.09 5.20 4.41
C ASP A 85 7.64 6.42 3.60
N ASP A 86 7.28 6.22 2.34
CA ASP A 86 6.70 7.28 1.52
C ASP A 86 5.26 7.61 1.93
N PHE A 87 4.50 6.63 2.40
CA PHE A 87 3.12 6.81 2.80
C PHE A 87 2.98 7.44 4.19
N PHE A 88 3.80 7.03 5.17
CA PHE A 88 3.70 7.49 6.57
C PHE A 88 4.87 8.34 7.05
N GLY A 89 5.98 8.38 6.32
CA GLY A 89 7.23 9.01 6.75
C GLY A 89 7.21 10.53 6.69
N TYR A 90 8.41 11.12 6.70
CA TYR A 90 8.63 12.56 6.70
C TYR A 90 9.57 12.93 5.56
N LYS A 91 9.29 14.04 4.88
CA LYS A 91 10.21 14.68 3.93
C LYS A 91 10.82 15.92 4.55
N GLU A 92 12.09 16.15 4.26
CA GLU A 92 12.71 17.44 4.52
C GLU A 92 12.23 18.47 3.48
N LYS A 93 11.78 19.62 3.95
CA LYS A 93 11.47 20.77 3.11
C LYS A 93 11.84 22.05 3.88
N ASP A 94 12.66 22.89 3.26
CA ASP A 94 13.13 24.16 3.82
C ASP A 94 13.78 24.01 5.22
N GLY A 95 14.57 22.94 5.42
CA GLY A 95 15.23 22.62 6.69
C GLY A 95 14.29 22.13 7.80
N ARG A 96 13.06 21.72 7.46
CA ARG A 96 12.08 21.17 8.40
C ARG A 96 11.58 19.80 7.92
N TYR A 97 11.40 18.86 8.85
CA TYR A 97 10.73 17.60 8.57
C TYR A 97 9.22 17.81 8.56
N ILE A 98 8.62 17.63 7.39
CA ILE A 98 7.18 17.69 7.18
C ILE A 98 6.73 16.25 6.91
N LYS A 99 5.66 15.81 7.59
CA LYS A 99 5.08 14.50 7.30
C LYS A 99 4.77 14.38 5.80
N ASN A 100 5.25 13.32 5.15
CA ASN A 100 4.75 12.90 3.83
C ASN A 100 3.25 12.73 4.04
N GLY A 101 2.45 13.64 3.48
CA GLY A 101 1.08 14.02 3.89
C GLY A 101 0.36 13.06 4.87
N LEU A 102 -0.30 13.56 5.91
CA LEU A 102 -1.31 14.62 5.81
C LEU A 102 -1.55 15.43 7.09
N HIS A 103 -1.88 16.72 6.88
CA HIS A 103 -2.75 17.52 7.74
C HIS A 103 -4.10 17.67 7.05
#